data_AF-A0A970W6G1-F1
#
_entry.id   AF-A0A970W6G1-F1
#
_cell.length_a   1.000
_cell.length_b   1.000
_cell.length_c   1.000
_cell.angle_alpha   90.00
_cell.angle_beta   90.00
_cell.angle_gamma   90.00
#
_symmetry.space_group_name_H-M   'P 1'
#
loop_
_entity.id
_entity.type
_entity.pdbx_description
1 polymer ?
#
loop_
_entity_poly.entity_id
_entity_poly.type
_entity_poly.pdbx_seq_one_letter_code
_entity_poly.pdbx_strand_id
1 'polypeptide(L)'
;MPYTVVPLTAEHLEPALALWLACYEREREANPLLPPRAAADSGWIRDALRAQLAKPGVAIMEQGQLLGYMVAGKRFRWKGQQAALVPEYGHAAAPANTPTLYQRMYM
;
A
#
# COMPACT_ATOMS: atom_id res chain seq x y z
N MET A 1 2.55 -6.52 19.55
CA MET A 1 1.53 -5.82 20.39
C MET A 1 0.27 -5.69 19.54
N PRO A 2 -0.90 -5.22 20.00
CA PRO A 2 -2.02 -5.06 19.08
C PRO A 2 -1.72 -3.89 18.14
N TYR A 3 -1.67 -4.18 16.84
CA TYR A 3 -1.72 -3.16 15.80
C TYR A 3 -3.14 -2.57 15.72
N THR A 4 -3.26 -1.33 15.24
CA THR A 4 -4.54 -0.64 15.04
C THR A 4 -4.78 -0.38 13.56
N VAL A 5 -6.04 -0.51 13.12
CA VAL A 5 -6.46 -0.11 11.78
C VAL A 5 -7.03 1.30 11.87
N VAL A 6 -6.48 2.23 11.09
CA VAL A 6 -6.89 3.64 11.03
C VAL A 6 -7.14 4.05 9.58
N PRO A 7 -7.89 5.14 9.33
CA PRO A 7 -8.00 5.69 7.98
C PRO A 7 -6.64 6.09 7.41
N LEU A 8 -6.40 5.82 6.13
CA LEU A 8 -5.23 6.33 5.42
C LEU A 8 -5.37 7.84 5.20
N THR A 9 -4.35 8.61 5.55
CA THR A 9 -4.35 10.09 5.48
C THR A 9 -3.02 10.61 4.92
N ALA A 10 -2.93 11.93 4.68
CA ALA A 10 -1.70 12.57 4.21
C ALA A 10 -0.49 12.37 5.13
N GLU A 11 -0.69 12.21 6.44
CA GLU A 11 0.37 11.92 7.42
C GLU A 11 1.08 10.59 7.14
N HIS A 12 0.38 9.66 6.49
CA HIS A 12 0.90 8.33 6.16
C HIS A 12 1.60 8.28 4.80
N LEU A 13 1.60 9.36 4.01
CA LEU A 13 2.09 9.35 2.63
C LEU A 13 3.56 8.91 2.52
N GLU A 14 4.44 9.56 3.27
CA GLU A 14 5.87 9.26 3.24
C GLU A 14 6.20 7.87 3.84
N PRO A 15 5.61 7.47 5.00
CA PRO A 15 5.75 6.09 5.48
C PRO A 15 5.25 5.03 4.49
N ALA A 16 4.13 5.29 3.79
CA ALA A 16 3.57 4.36 2.82
C ALA A 16 4.47 4.22 1.58
N LEU A 17 5.00 5.33 1.08
CA LEU A 17 5.98 5.33 0.00
C LEU A 17 7.24 4.52 0.38
N ALA A 18 7.78 4.76 1.58
CA ALA A 18 8.96 4.05 2.07
C ALA A 18 8.71 2.54 2.20
N LEU A 19 7.53 2.15 2.72
CA LEU A 19 7.14 0.75 2.83
C LEU A 19 7.01 0.08 1.46
N TRP A 20 6.36 0.75 0.50
CA TRP A 20 6.20 0.23 -0.85
C TRP A 20 7.55 0.09 -1.56
N LEU A 21 8.45 1.08 -1.46
CA LEU A 21 9.79 1.00 -2.05
C LEU A 21 10.59 -0.17 -1.49
N ALA A 22 10.55 -0.38 -0.18
CA ALA A 22 11.22 -1.52 0.47
C ALA A 22 10.67 -2.87 -0.01
N CYS A 23 9.34 -2.97 -0.20
CA CYS A 23 8.71 -4.15 -0.78
C CYS A 23 9.11 -4.35 -2.25
N TYR A 24 9.11 -3.28 -3.05
CA TYR A 24 9.44 -3.31 -4.47
C TYR A 24 10.89 -3.70 -4.71
N GLU A 25 11.84 -3.15 -3.94
CA GLU A 25 13.25 -3.53 -4.05
C GLU A 25 13.48 -5.01 -3.69
N ARG A 26 12.83 -5.50 -2.63
CA ARG A 26 12.88 -6.94 -2.30
C ARG A 26 12.30 -7.81 -3.42
N GLU A 27 11.23 -7.36 -4.07
CA GLU A 27 10.67 -8.09 -5.22
C GLU A 27 11.61 -8.05 -6.43
N ARG A 28 12.29 -6.92 -6.67
CA ARG A 28 13.31 -6.77 -7.72
C ARG A 28 14.51 -7.69 -7.53
N GLU A 29 14.94 -7.91 -6.29
CA GLU A 29 15.99 -8.90 -5.98
C GLU A 29 15.59 -10.31 -6.43
N ALA A 30 14.32 -10.67 -6.29
CA ALA A 30 13.79 -11.97 -6.73
C ALA A 30 13.39 -12.00 -8.22
N ASN A 31 13.06 -10.84 -8.80
CA ASN A 31 12.61 -10.70 -10.18
C ASN A 31 13.37 -9.56 -10.90
N PRO A 32 14.52 -9.85 -11.52
CA PRO A 32 15.36 -8.86 -12.18
C PRO A 32 14.71 -8.13 -13.37
N LEU A 33 13.57 -8.62 -13.88
CA LEU A 33 12.83 -7.98 -14.98
C LEU A 33 11.99 -6.78 -14.54
N LEU A 34 11.83 -6.59 -13.23
CA LEU A 34 11.10 -5.46 -12.68
C LEU A 34 11.88 -4.14 -12.90
N PRO A 35 11.23 -3.08 -13.44
CA PRO A 35 11.90 -1.83 -13.79
C PRO A 35 12.64 -1.16 -12.62
N PRO A 36 13.86 -0.62 -12.83
CA PRO A 36 14.62 0.05 -11.78
C PRO A 36 14.12 1.46 -11.45
N ARG A 37 13.19 2.00 -12.26
CA ARG A 37 12.81 3.42 -12.20
C ARG A 37 12.33 3.82 -10.82
N ALA A 38 11.51 3.01 -10.16
CA ALA A 38 10.93 3.37 -8.87
C ALA A 38 12.01 3.55 -7.77
N ALA A 39 13.10 2.80 -7.85
CA ALA A 39 14.25 2.92 -6.95
C ALA A 39 15.04 4.22 -7.20
N ALA A 40 15.20 4.59 -8.47
CA ALA A 40 16.00 5.74 -8.89
C ALA A 40 15.23 7.07 -8.78
N ASP A 41 13.92 7.04 -9.04
CA ASP A 41 13.01 8.18 -9.00
C ASP A 41 11.62 7.69 -8.56
N SER A 42 11.32 7.87 -7.27
CA SER A 42 10.06 7.48 -6.65
C SER A 42 9.01 8.61 -6.65
N GLY A 43 9.34 9.79 -7.18
CA GLY A 43 8.48 10.97 -7.10
C GLY A 43 7.11 10.74 -7.76
N TRP A 44 7.08 9.99 -8.86
CA TRP A 44 5.84 9.65 -9.56
C TRP A 44 4.97 8.65 -8.77
N ILE A 45 5.56 7.73 -8.00
CA ILE A 45 4.81 6.83 -7.10
C ILE A 45 4.18 7.64 -5.97
N ARG A 46 4.97 8.53 -5.35
CA ARG A 46 4.48 9.43 -4.29
C ARG A 46 3.30 10.26 -4.80
N ASP A 47 3.44 10.87 -5.97
CA ASP A 47 2.41 11.71 -6.56
C ASP A 47 1.16 10.90 -6.94
N ALA A 48 1.34 9.67 -7.45
CA ALA A 48 0.24 8.75 -7.73
C ALA A 48 -0.50 8.32 -6.46
N LEU A 49 0.22 7.98 -5.39
CA LEU A 49 -0.36 7.62 -4.08
C LEU A 49 -1.07 8.82 -3.45
N ARG A 50 -0.47 10.01 -3.49
CA ARG A 50 -1.09 11.27 -3.03
C ARG A 50 -2.43 11.52 -3.72
N ALA A 51 -2.51 11.28 -5.03
CA ALA A 51 -3.75 11.42 -5.79
C ALA A 51 -4.85 10.43 -5.38
N GLN A 52 -4.51 9.33 -4.68
CA GLN A 52 -5.49 8.38 -4.16
C GLN A 52 -5.95 8.70 -2.73
N LEU A 53 -5.30 9.61 -1.99
CA LEU A 53 -5.64 9.89 -0.58
C LEU A 53 -7.05 10.46 -0.38
N ALA A 54 -7.66 11.01 -1.43
CA ALA A 54 -9.07 11.44 -1.41
C ALA A 54 -10.06 10.25 -1.45
N LYS A 55 -9.58 9.04 -1.71
CA LYS A 55 -10.38 7.82 -1.77
C LYS A 55 -10.27 7.06 -0.45
N PRO A 56 -11.29 6.25 -0.09
CA PRO A 56 -11.21 5.42 1.11
C PRO A 56 -9.99 4.50 1.07
N GLY A 57 -9.25 4.50 2.17
CA GLY A 57 -8.08 3.67 2.38
C GLY A 57 -7.85 3.45 3.87
N VAL A 58 -7.02 2.46 4.18
CA VAL A 58 -6.69 2.04 5.54
C VAL A 58 -5.18 1.99 5.72
N ALA A 59 -4.75 2.22 6.94
CA ALA A 59 -3.38 2.07 7.41
C ALA A 59 -3.38 1.18 8.66
N ILE A 60 -2.40 0.28 8.77
CA ILE A 60 -2.14 -0.51 9.97
C ILE A 60 -0.95 0.11 10.69
N MET A 61 -1.17 0.52 11.94
CA MET A 61 -0.15 1.15 12.77
C MET A 61 0.23 0.26 13.95
N GLU A 62 1.52 0.18 14.28
CA GLU A 62 2.03 -0.41 15.52
C GLU A 62 3.11 0.52 16.08
N GLN A 63 2.95 1.00 17.33
CA GLN A 63 3.94 1.86 18.00
C GLN A 63 4.38 3.09 17.16
N GLY A 64 3.45 3.68 16.42
CA GLY A 64 3.72 4.83 15.53
C GLY A 64 4.35 4.47 14.18
N GLN A 65 4.60 3.19 13.92
CA GLN A 65 5.11 2.70 12.64
C GLN A 65 3.98 2.19 11.74
N LEU A 66 4.05 2.56 10.46
CA LEU A 66 3.16 2.02 9.43
C LEU A 66 3.60 0.60 9.06
N LEU A 67 2.76 -0.39 9.38
CA LEU A 67 3.00 -1.79 9.03
C LEU A 67 2.33 -2.21 7.72
N GLY A 68 1.32 -1.47 7.27
CA GLY A 68 0.66 -1.73 6.01
C GLY A 68 -0.32 -0.64 5.63
N TYR A 69 -0.61 -0.52 4.34
CA TYR A 69 -1.65 0.36 3.86
C TYR A 69 -2.34 -0.23 2.64
N MET A 70 -3.56 0.25 2.38
CA MET A 70 -4.31 -0.08 1.18
C MET A 70 -5.24 1.08 0.82
N VAL A 71 -5.30 1.44 -0.47
CA VAL A 71 -6.24 2.44 -0.97
C VAL A 71 -7.16 1.85 -2.03
N ALA A 72 -8.45 2.12 -1.91
CA ALA A 72 -9.43 1.71 -2.90
C ALA A 72 -9.29 2.61 -4.14
N GLY A 73 -8.90 2.02 -5.26
CA GLY A 73 -8.85 2.69 -6.56
C GLY A 73 -10.24 2.74 -7.23
N LYS A 74 -10.31 2.29 -8.49
CA LYS A 74 -11.57 2.34 -9.26
C LYS A 74 -12.58 1.35 -8.67
N ARG A 75 -13.78 1.81 -8.37
CA ARG A 75 -14.93 0.96 -8.01
C ARG A 75 -15.65 0.47 -9.26
N PHE A 76 -16.04 -0.80 -9.27
CA PHE A 76 -16.74 -1.43 -10.39
C PHE A 76 -17.60 -2.60 -9.91
N ARG A 77 -18.48 -3.12 -10.78
CA ARG A 77 -19.21 -4.34 -10.50
C ARG A 77 -18.47 -5.53 -11.10
N TRP A 78 -18.34 -6.60 -10.32
CA TRP A 78 -17.75 -7.86 -10.76
C TRP A 78 -18.58 -9.02 -10.23
N LYS A 79 -19.06 -9.89 -11.13
CA LYS A 79 -19.87 -11.07 -10.77
C LYS A 79 -21.04 -10.74 -9.82
N GLY A 80 -21.73 -9.61 -10.05
CA GLY A 80 -22.86 -9.17 -9.22
C GLY A 80 -22.48 -8.51 -7.88
N GLN A 81 -21.20 -8.38 -7.56
CA GLN A 81 -20.72 -7.76 -6.32
C GLN A 81 -20.05 -6.41 -6.59
N GLN A 82 -20.07 -5.52 -5.59
CA GLN A 82 -19.29 -4.29 -5.61
C GLN A 82 -17.82 -4.62 -5.35
N ALA A 83 -16.95 -4.23 -6.28
CA ALA A 83 -15.51 -4.44 -6.19
C ALA A 83 -14.77 -3.10 -6.25
N ALA A 84 -13.53 -3.12 -5.78
CA ALA A 84 -12.57 -2.04 -5.95
C ALA A 84 -11.25 -2.60 -6.47
N LEU A 85 -10.65 -1.92 -7.45
CA LEU A 85 -9.30 -2.20 -7.90
C LEU A 85 -8.34 -1.52 -6.92
N VAL A 86 -7.41 -2.26 -6.35
CA VAL A 86 -6.27 -1.68 -5.64
C VAL A 86 -5.16 -1.48 -6.68
N PRO A 87 -4.71 -0.24 -6.95
CA PRO A 87 -3.55 0.00 -7.81
C PRO A 87 -2.31 -0.70 -7.23
N GLU A 88 -1.33 -1.06 -8.05
CA GLU A 88 -0.10 -1.72 -7.59
C GLU A 88 0.64 -0.90 -6.52
N TYR A 89 0.84 0.41 -6.74
CA TYR A 89 1.37 1.34 -5.73
C TYR A 89 0.40 1.65 -4.57
N GLY A 90 -0.82 1.14 -4.64
CA GLY A 90 -1.92 1.42 -3.72
C GLY A 90 -1.93 0.55 -2.48
N HIS A 91 -0.95 -0.34 -2.31
CA HIS A 91 -0.85 -1.16 -1.12
C HIS A 91 0.58 -1.64 -0.84
N ALA A 92 0.89 -1.85 0.43
CA ALA A 92 2.08 -2.59 0.86
C ALA A 92 1.87 -3.11 2.28
N ALA A 93 2.66 -4.11 2.68
CA ALA A 93 2.65 -4.66 4.03
C ALA A 93 4.04 -5.12 4.45
N ALA A 94 4.35 -4.96 5.73
CA ALA A 94 5.60 -5.38 6.33
C ALA A 94 5.77 -6.91 6.24
N PRO A 95 6.99 -7.40 5.94
CA PRO A 95 7.24 -8.80 5.59
C PRO A 95 6.83 -9.78 6.71
N ALA A 96 7.12 -9.44 7.96
CA ALA A 96 7.03 -10.35 9.10
C ALA A 96 5.66 -11.02 9.26
N ASN A 97 4.56 -10.35 8.87
CA ASN A 97 3.19 -10.87 9.01
C ASN A 97 2.31 -10.52 7.79
N THR A 98 2.89 -10.52 6.59
CA THR A 98 2.24 -10.05 5.35
C THR A 98 0.81 -10.60 5.14
N PRO A 99 0.52 -11.91 5.26
CA PRO A 99 -0.83 -12.42 5.03
C PRO A 99 -1.86 -11.88 6.03
N THR A 100 -1.50 -11.82 7.31
CA THR A 100 -2.37 -11.31 8.37
C THR A 100 -2.63 -9.81 8.19
N LEU A 101 -1.61 -9.04 7.82
CA LEU A 101 -1.75 -7.60 7.57
C LEU A 101 -2.68 -7.34 6.38
N TYR A 102 -2.53 -8.07 5.27
CA TYR A 102 -3.46 -7.95 4.14
C TYR A 102 -4.89 -8.33 4.49
N GLN A 103 -5.09 -9.44 5.20
CA GLN A 103 -6.42 -9.85 5.65
C GLN A 103 -7.10 -8.74 6.47
N ARG A 104 -6.35 -8.08 7.35
CA ARG A 104 -6.84 -6.96 8.17
C ARG A 104 -7.21 -5.73 7.35
N MET A 105 -6.56 -5.47 6.23
CA MET A 105 -6.90 -4.34 5.35
C MET A 105 -8.14 -4.60 4.47
N TYR A 106 -8.54 -5.86 4.29
CA TYR A 106 -9.72 -6.25 3.52
C TYR A 106 -11.01 -6.41 4.35
N MET A 107 -10.92 -6.39 5.69
CA MET A 107 -12.04 -6.51 6.61
C MET A 107 -12.53 -5.14 7.07
#